data_AF-I0HLU7-F1
#
_entry.id   AF-I0HLU7-F1
#
_cell.length_a   1.000
_cell.length_b   1.000
_cell.length_c   1.000
_cell.angle_alpha   90.00
_cell.angle_beta   90.00
_cell.angle_gamma   90.00
#
_symmetry.space_group_name_H-M   'P 1'
#
loop_
_entity.id
_entity.type
_entity.pdbx_description
1 polymer ?
#
loop_
_entity_poly.entity_id
_entity_poly.type
_entity_poly.pdbx_seq_one_letter_code
_entity_poly.pdbx_strand_id
1 'polypeptide(L)'
;MQRYDPDFAPDPAQWLDLDEGLRIELAEQYHRKAGIPLPSARAHAVFHAIVENQIAQGVPTVVAAVSRLVGQGLDRHEALHAVCSALAEHFFELMQSRGGTLAAASQARYDAALAQLDAEEWRRRQAL
;
A
#
# COMPACT_ATOMS: atom_id res chain seq x y z
N MET A 1 19.58 0.32 -2.87
CA MET A 1 18.92 0.55 -4.19
C MET A 1 18.86 2.04 -4.52
N GLN A 2 18.69 2.43 -5.81
CA GLN A 2 18.69 3.85 -6.25
C GLN A 2 17.45 4.27 -7.07
N ARG A 3 16.62 3.30 -7.48
CA ARG A 3 15.37 3.54 -8.20
C ARG A 3 14.31 2.59 -7.66
N TYR A 4 13.09 3.10 -7.55
CA TYR A 4 11.89 2.34 -7.24
C TYR A 4 10.99 2.28 -8.47
N ASP A 5 10.35 1.14 -8.67
CA ASP A 5 9.35 0.90 -9.70
C ASP A 5 8.29 -0.02 -9.09
N PRO A 6 7.06 0.47 -8.82
CA PRO A 6 6.04 -0.29 -8.11
C PRO A 6 5.54 -1.54 -8.87
N ASP A 7 5.81 -1.63 -10.17
CA ASP A 7 5.49 -2.82 -10.96
C ASP A 7 6.45 -3.99 -10.70
N PHE A 8 7.62 -3.71 -10.12
CA PHE A 8 8.63 -4.70 -9.79
C PHE A 8 8.93 -4.68 -8.30
N ALA A 9 8.61 -5.78 -7.61
CA ALA A 9 8.85 -5.88 -6.18
C ALA A 9 10.33 -5.59 -5.85
N PRO A 10 10.63 -4.65 -4.94
CA PRO A 10 12.00 -4.42 -4.52
C PRO A 10 12.53 -5.63 -3.77
N ASP A 11 13.84 -5.84 -3.80
CA ASP A 11 14.48 -6.84 -2.92
C ASP A 11 14.21 -6.45 -1.45
N PRO A 12 13.61 -7.33 -0.62
CA PRO A 12 13.21 -6.99 0.74
C PRO A 12 14.37 -6.51 1.62
N ALA A 13 15.55 -7.15 1.50
CA ALA A 13 16.70 -6.79 2.32
C ALA A 13 17.24 -5.41 1.92
N GLN A 14 17.38 -5.15 0.61
CA GLN A 14 17.80 -3.84 0.12
C GLN A 14 16.79 -2.74 0.40
N TRP A 15 15.49 -3.03 0.41
CA TRP A 15 14.43 -2.07 0.72
C TRP A 15 14.47 -1.68 2.20
N LEU A 16 14.56 -2.66 3.10
CA LEU A 16 14.55 -2.43 4.54
C LEU A 16 15.87 -1.84 5.07
N ASP A 17 16.98 -1.98 4.34
CA ASP A 17 18.26 -1.33 4.64
C ASP A 17 18.24 0.19 4.38
N LEU A 18 17.29 0.69 3.58
CA LEU A 18 17.13 2.12 3.34
C LEU A 18 16.55 2.84 4.57
N ASP A 19 16.98 4.09 4.76
CA ASP A 19 16.25 5.04 5.59
C ASP A 19 14.78 5.19 5.12
N GLU A 20 13.87 5.39 6.06
CA GLU A 20 12.44 5.53 5.76
C GLU A 20 12.17 6.75 4.86
N GLY A 21 12.85 7.86 5.10
CA GLY A 21 12.74 9.07 4.28
C GLY A 21 13.15 8.80 2.82
N LEU A 22 14.19 7.99 2.62
CA LEU A 22 14.65 7.60 1.29
C LEU A 22 13.66 6.65 0.59
N ARG A 23 13.02 5.72 1.31
CA ARG A 23 11.94 4.87 0.76
C ARG A 23 10.78 5.72 0.24
N ILE A 24 10.35 6.69 1.03
CA ILE A 24 9.29 7.64 0.66
C ILE A 24 9.74 8.47 -0.55
N GLU A 25 10.96 8.99 -0.54
CA GLU A 25 11.48 9.82 -1.62
C GLU A 25 11.52 9.07 -2.96
N LEU A 26 11.97 7.80 -2.96
CA LEU A 26 12.02 6.97 -4.16
C LEU A 26 10.61 6.74 -4.74
N ALA A 27 9.62 6.45 -3.89
CA ALA A 27 8.23 6.30 -4.31
C ALA A 27 7.64 7.62 -4.84
N GLU A 28 7.92 8.74 -4.17
CA GLU A 28 7.48 10.08 -4.59
C GLU A 28 8.08 10.48 -5.94
N GLN A 29 9.37 10.24 -6.14
CA GLN A 29 10.07 10.51 -7.40
C GLN A 29 9.50 9.73 -8.57
N TYR A 30 9.11 8.47 -8.36
CA TYR A 30 8.44 7.66 -9.40
C TYR A 30 7.15 8.34 -9.87
N HIS A 31 6.24 8.66 -8.95
CA HIS A 31 4.94 9.27 -9.26
C HIS A 31 5.07 10.66 -9.89
N ARG A 32 6.00 11.48 -9.41
CA ARG A 32 6.30 12.80 -10.02
C ARG A 32 6.79 12.66 -11.45
N LYS A 33 7.69 11.71 -11.73
CA LYS A 33 8.20 11.46 -13.09
C LYS A 33 7.14 10.88 -14.02
N ALA A 34 6.22 10.08 -13.51
CA ALA A 34 5.09 9.55 -14.26
C ALA A 34 4.04 10.62 -14.60
N GLY A 35 4.12 11.82 -14.01
CA GLY A 35 3.19 12.92 -14.28
C GLY A 35 1.77 12.66 -13.77
N ILE A 36 1.62 11.77 -12.78
CA ILE A 36 0.31 11.38 -12.24
C ILE A 36 -0.20 12.54 -11.36
N PRO A 37 -1.38 13.13 -11.67
CA PRO A 37 -1.95 14.18 -10.85
C PRO A 37 -2.43 13.61 -9.51
N LEU A 38 -1.80 14.02 -8.42
CA LEU A 38 -2.13 13.59 -7.06
C LEU A 38 -2.36 14.83 -6.17
N PRO A 39 -3.35 14.81 -5.25
CA PRO A 39 -3.54 15.90 -4.29
C PRO A 39 -2.29 16.17 -3.45
N SER A 40 -1.55 15.12 -3.09
CA SER A 40 -0.24 15.19 -2.46
C SER A 40 0.61 13.97 -2.81
N ALA A 41 1.61 14.16 -3.68
CA ALA A 41 2.53 13.10 -4.09
C ALA A 41 3.29 12.49 -2.90
N ARG A 42 3.63 13.31 -1.90
CA ARG A 42 4.33 12.86 -0.69
C ARG A 42 3.44 11.97 0.17
N ALA A 43 2.20 12.36 0.41
CA ALA A 43 1.27 11.55 1.21
C ALA A 43 1.01 10.20 0.52
N HIS A 44 0.82 10.21 -0.80
CA HIS A 44 0.69 8.99 -1.61
C HIS A 44 1.93 8.08 -1.48
N ALA A 45 3.12 8.66 -1.58
CA ALA A 45 4.38 7.94 -1.43
C ALA A 45 4.58 7.33 -0.03
N VAL A 46 4.07 7.97 1.03
CA VAL A 46 4.08 7.41 2.38
C VAL A 46 3.26 6.13 2.45
N PHE A 47 2.04 6.11 1.90
CA PHE A 47 1.23 4.89 1.89
C PHE A 47 1.89 3.76 1.09
N HIS A 48 2.49 4.08 -0.06
CA HIS A 48 3.33 3.13 -0.81
C HIS A 48 4.44 2.55 0.07
N ALA A 49 5.20 3.40 0.74
CA ALA A 49 6.31 2.96 1.58
C ALA A 49 5.85 2.07 2.75
N ILE A 50 4.71 2.36 3.38
CA ILE A 50 4.17 1.52 4.45
C ILE A 50 3.79 0.13 3.92
N VAL A 51 3.09 0.05 2.79
CA VAL A 51 2.70 -1.25 2.21
C VAL A 51 3.91 -2.04 1.73
N GLU A 52 4.89 -1.39 1.09
CA GLU A 52 6.14 -2.06 0.71
C GLU A 52 6.93 -2.55 1.91
N ASN A 53 6.95 -1.80 3.03
CA ASN A 53 7.53 -2.27 4.28
C ASN A 53 6.82 -3.53 4.80
N GLN A 54 5.49 -3.57 4.79
CA GLN A 54 4.71 -4.74 5.21
C GLN A 54 4.99 -5.96 4.34
N ILE A 55 5.14 -5.76 3.02
CA ILE A 55 5.51 -6.84 2.07
C ILE A 55 6.93 -7.33 2.37
N ALA A 56 7.90 -6.42 2.49
CA ALA A 56 9.29 -6.76 2.76
C ALA A 56 9.48 -7.46 4.12
N GLN A 57 8.67 -7.11 5.11
CA GLN A 57 8.62 -7.76 6.42
C GLN A 57 7.87 -9.10 6.43
N GLY A 58 7.19 -9.45 5.33
CA GLY A 58 6.45 -10.70 5.21
C GLY A 58 5.14 -10.73 5.99
N VAL A 59 4.46 -9.58 6.18
CA VAL A 59 3.15 -9.52 6.85
C VAL A 59 2.15 -10.40 6.08
N PRO A 60 1.64 -11.51 6.66
CA PRO A 60 0.94 -12.53 5.88
C PRO A 60 -0.31 -12.03 5.16
N THR A 61 -1.13 -11.20 5.81
CA THR A 61 -2.38 -10.68 5.24
C THR A 61 -2.12 -9.76 4.05
N VAL A 62 -1.09 -8.92 4.13
CA VAL A 62 -0.68 -8.00 3.06
C VAL A 62 -0.07 -8.76 1.88
N VAL A 63 0.88 -9.67 2.14
CA VAL A 63 1.50 -10.50 1.10
C VAL A 63 0.46 -11.34 0.36
N ALA A 64 -0.48 -11.94 1.09
CA ALA A 64 -1.57 -12.71 0.51
C ALA A 64 -2.51 -11.85 -0.33
N ALA A 65 -2.87 -10.65 0.13
CA ALA A 65 -3.72 -9.72 -0.63
C ALA A 65 -3.07 -9.30 -1.94
N VAL A 66 -1.81 -8.84 -1.91
CA VAL A 66 -1.09 -8.42 -3.13
C VAL A 66 -0.94 -9.58 -4.10
N SER A 67 -0.50 -10.74 -3.61
CA SER A 67 -0.32 -11.93 -4.47
C SER A 67 -1.63 -12.38 -5.10
N ARG A 68 -2.74 -12.34 -4.36
CA ARG A 68 -4.07 -12.69 -4.87
C ARG A 68 -4.51 -11.70 -5.95
N LEU A 69 -4.40 -10.40 -5.70
CA LEU A 69 -4.81 -9.36 -6.64
C LEU A 69 -4.02 -9.42 -7.95
N VAL A 70 -2.71 -9.66 -7.87
CA VAL A 70 -1.86 -9.90 -9.06
C VAL A 70 -2.29 -11.18 -9.77
N GLY A 71 -2.57 -12.25 -9.04
CA GLY A 71 -3.10 -13.51 -9.60
C GLY A 71 -4.49 -13.35 -10.26
N GLN A 72 -5.26 -12.35 -9.87
CA GLN A 72 -6.52 -11.95 -10.51
C GLN A 72 -6.32 -10.97 -11.70
N GLY A 73 -5.07 -10.69 -12.06
CA GLY A 73 -4.68 -9.92 -13.24
C GLY A 73 -4.56 -8.42 -13.03
N LEU A 74 -4.43 -7.92 -11.81
CA LEU A 74 -3.94 -6.55 -11.59
C LEU A 74 -2.43 -6.50 -11.83
N ASP A 75 -1.95 -5.39 -12.39
CA ASP A 75 -0.53 -5.08 -12.32
C ASP A 75 -0.13 -4.89 -10.85
N ARG A 76 1.13 -5.16 -10.49
CA ARG A 76 1.58 -5.07 -9.09
C ARG A 76 1.33 -3.66 -8.53
N HIS A 77 1.54 -2.62 -9.33
CA HIS A 77 1.28 -1.26 -8.92
C HIS A 77 -0.20 -1.01 -8.59
N GLU A 78 -1.13 -1.55 -9.37
CA GLU A 78 -2.56 -1.47 -9.07
C GLU A 78 -2.93 -2.26 -7.81
N ALA A 79 -2.33 -3.43 -7.60
CA ALA A 79 -2.51 -4.20 -6.37
C ALA A 79 -1.99 -3.44 -5.14
N LEU A 80 -0.86 -2.75 -5.25
CA LEU A 80 -0.35 -1.84 -4.20
C LEU A 80 -1.34 -0.71 -3.93
N HIS A 81 -1.91 -0.08 -4.96
CA HIS A 81 -2.92 0.96 -4.77
C HIS A 81 -4.17 0.45 -4.05
N ALA A 82 -4.66 -0.75 -4.39
CA ALA A 82 -5.81 -1.35 -3.71
C ALA A 82 -5.54 -1.56 -2.20
N VAL A 83 -4.36 -2.08 -1.86
CA VAL A 83 -3.96 -2.27 -0.46
C VAL A 83 -3.71 -0.94 0.26
N CYS A 84 -3.11 0.05 -0.42
CA CYS A 84 -2.93 1.40 0.12
C CYS A 84 -4.28 2.07 0.42
N SER A 85 -5.30 1.86 -0.42
CA SER A 85 -6.65 2.37 -0.20
C SER A 85 -7.25 1.83 1.10
N ALA A 86 -7.18 0.52 1.32
CA ALA A 86 -7.64 -0.11 2.55
C ALA A 86 -6.84 0.36 3.78
N LEU A 87 -5.53 0.58 3.62
CA LEU A 87 -4.68 1.13 4.67
C LEU A 87 -5.04 2.59 5.02
N ALA A 88 -5.37 3.41 4.03
CA ALA A 88 -5.80 4.79 4.24
C ALA A 88 -7.13 4.87 5.00
N GLU A 89 -8.08 4.00 4.68
CA GLU A 89 -9.34 3.86 5.43
C GLU A 89 -9.08 3.45 6.88
N HIS A 90 -8.24 2.43 7.10
CA HIS A 90 -7.85 1.99 8.43
C HIS A 90 -7.17 3.12 9.24
N PHE A 91 -6.23 3.85 8.63
CA PHE A 91 -5.57 4.99 9.27
C PHE A 91 -6.57 6.08 9.66
N PHE A 92 -7.53 6.39 8.78
CA PHE A 92 -8.56 7.39 9.05
C PHE A 92 -9.50 6.96 10.19
N GLU A 93 -9.86 5.67 10.28
CA GLU A 93 -10.60 5.14 11.43
C GLU A 93 -9.83 5.32 12.74
N LEU A 94 -8.54 4.97 12.75
CA LEU A 94 -7.69 5.10 13.93
C LEU A 94 -7.61 6.56 14.41
N MET A 95 -7.43 7.51 13.48
CA MET A 95 -7.37 8.94 13.78
C MET A 95 -8.66 9.51 14.36
N GLN A 96 -9.82 8.95 14.00
CA GLN A 96 -11.12 9.35 14.55
C GLN A 96 -11.43 8.68 15.89
N SER A 97 -10.80 7.54 16.18
CA SER A 97 -11.06 6.77 17.40
C SER A 97 -10.35 7.36 18.62
N ARG A 98 -11.06 7.49 19.76
CA ARG A 98 -10.47 7.86 21.05
C ARG A 98 -10.42 6.63 21.96
N GLY A 99 -9.27 5.95 22.07
CA GLY A 99 -8.99 4.92 23.08
C GLY A 99 -8.49 3.55 22.57
N GLY A 100 -7.69 2.84 23.39
CA GLY A 100 -6.90 1.66 22.98
C GLY A 100 -7.68 0.40 22.61
N THR A 101 -8.90 0.19 23.11
CA THR A 101 -9.73 -0.98 22.75
C THR A 101 -10.18 -0.94 21.28
N LEU A 102 -10.22 0.24 20.66
CA LEU A 102 -10.54 0.40 19.24
C LEU A 102 -9.41 -0.05 18.31
N ALA A 103 -8.15 -0.06 18.75
CA ALA A 103 -7.02 -0.40 17.89
C ALA A 103 -7.07 -1.86 17.41
N ALA A 104 -7.33 -2.80 18.31
CA ALA A 104 -7.46 -4.22 17.95
C ALA A 104 -8.67 -4.48 17.04
N ALA A 105 -9.80 -3.82 17.30
CA ALA A 105 -10.98 -3.91 16.45
C ALA A 105 -10.74 -3.30 15.06
N SER A 106 -10.02 -2.18 14.97
CA SER A 106 -9.66 -1.55 13.70
C SER A 106 -8.65 -2.39 12.91
N GLN A 107 -7.66 -3.00 13.58
CA GLN A 107 -6.73 -3.95 12.95
C GLN A 107 -7.48 -5.15 12.35
N ALA A 108 -8.40 -5.76 13.10
CA ALA A 108 -9.20 -6.88 12.60
C ALA A 108 -10.06 -6.49 11.38
N ARG A 109 -10.56 -5.25 11.33
CA ARG A 109 -11.27 -4.73 10.15
C ARG A 109 -10.33 -4.53 8.97
N TYR A 110 -9.12 -4.00 9.19
CA TYR A 110 -8.13 -3.88 8.15
C TYR A 110 -7.77 -5.24 7.54
N ASP A 111 -7.49 -6.25 8.37
CA ASP A 111 -7.21 -7.60 7.90
C ASP A 111 -8.39 -8.21 7.12
N ALA A 112 -9.63 -7.98 7.58
CA ALA A 112 -10.83 -8.40 6.87
C ALA A 112 -11.00 -7.68 5.53
N ALA A 113 -10.74 -6.36 5.48
CA ALA A 113 -10.78 -5.57 4.25
C ALA A 113 -9.74 -6.09 3.25
N LEU A 114 -8.50 -6.35 3.70
CA LEU A 114 -7.46 -6.96 2.86
C LEU A 114 -7.87 -8.33 2.34
N ALA A 115 -8.56 -9.16 3.13
CA ALA A 115 -9.04 -10.47 2.69
C ALA A 115 -10.16 -10.37 1.64
N GLN A 116 -10.98 -9.31 1.71
CA GLN A 116 -12.11 -9.07 0.80
C GLN A 116 -11.73 -8.28 -0.47
N LEU A 117 -10.53 -7.69 -0.53
CA LEU A 117 -10.06 -7.02 -1.74
C LEU A 117 -10.09 -7.98 -2.95
N ASP A 118 -10.67 -7.49 -4.02
CA ASP A 118 -10.87 -8.19 -5.28
C ASP A 118 -10.56 -7.27 -6.47
N ALA A 119 -9.89 -7.81 -7.49
CA ALA A 119 -9.43 -7.08 -8.65
C ALA A 119 -10.56 -6.53 -9.53
N GLU A 120 -11.66 -7.26 -9.69
CA GLU A 120 -12.79 -6.83 -10.52
C GLU A 120 -13.48 -5.63 -9.87
N GLU A 121 -13.72 -5.72 -8.57
CA GLU A 121 -14.30 -4.63 -7.80
C GLU A 121 -13.37 -3.41 -7.74
N TRP A 122 -12.06 -3.61 -7.59
CA TRP A 122 -11.09 -2.53 -7.66
C TRP A 122 -11.17 -1.77 -8.99
N ARG A 123 -11.14 -2.47 -10.13
CA ARG A 123 -11.24 -1.84 -11.46
C ARG A 123 -12.55 -1.08 -11.63
N ARG A 124 -13.67 -1.61 -11.12
CA ARG A 124 -14.97 -0.90 -11.13
C ARG A 124 -14.91 0.43 -10.39
N ARG A 125 -14.27 0.47 -9.21
CA ARG A 125 -14.15 1.70 -8.41
C ARG A 125 -13.27 2.76 -9.08
N GLN A 126 -12.23 2.36 -9.81
CA GLN A 126 -11.35 3.29 -10.51
C GLN A 126 -11.98 3.90 -11.79
N ALA A 127 -13.02 3.27 -12.33
CA ALA A 127 -13.72 3.75 -13.51
C ALA A 127 -14.81 4.80 -13.21
N LEU A 128 -15.03 5.13 -11.94
CA LEU A 128 -15.97 6.14 -11.45
C LEU A 128 -15.26 7.47 -11.24
#